data_AF-A0A836CBS6-F1
#
_entry.id   AF-A0A836CBS6-F1
#
_cell.length_a   1.000
_cell.length_b   1.000
_cell.length_c   1.000
_cell.angle_alpha   90.00
_cell.angle_beta   90.00
_cell.angle_gamma   90.00
#
_symmetry.space_group_name_H-M   'P 1'
#
loop_
_entity.id
_entity.type
_entity.pdbx_description
1 polymer ?
#
loop_
_entity_poly.entity_id
_entity_poly.type
_entity_poly.pdbx_seq_one_letter_code
_entity_poly.pdbx_strand_id
1 'polypeptide(L)' 'MSPTTVGLSWTAPVSPGHVVTSYVVEVKAAADSDTSYAAISDTITGTTVTATGLAEGTSYLFRVKTINQSDSG' A
#
# COMPACT_ATOMS: atom_id res chain seq x y z
N MET A 1 -6.38 -16.00 -11.96
CA MET A 1 -5.44 -15.02 -11.39
C MET A 1 -4.71 -14.40 -12.56
N SER A 2 -5.04 -13.15 -12.92
CA SER A 2 -4.19 -12.45 -13.89
C SER A 2 -2.85 -12.21 -13.21
N PRO A 3 -1.72 -12.56 -13.84
CA PRO A 3 -0.36 -12.44 -13.27
C PRO A 3 0.09 -10.99 -13.03
N THR A 4 -0.85 -10.05 -13.14
CA THR A 4 -0.72 -8.60 -12.98
C THR A 4 -1.42 -8.07 -11.72
N THR A 5 -1.85 -8.96 -10.82
CA THR A 5 -2.58 -8.60 -9.59
C THR A 5 -2.04 -9.32 -8.35
N VAL A 6 -2.03 -8.63 -7.21
CA VAL A 6 -1.62 -9.18 -5.90
C VAL A 6 -2.63 -8.76 -4.83
N GLY A 7 -3.15 -9.72 -4.07
CA GLY A 7 -3.98 -9.46 -2.90
C GLY A 7 -3.13 -9.18 -1.67
N LEU A 8 -3.38 -8.06 -1.00
CA LEU A 8 -2.70 -7.64 0.22
C LEU A 8 -3.71 -7.59 1.37
N SER A 9 -3.26 -8.04 2.54
CA SER A 9 -3.99 -7.96 3.81
C SER A 9 -3.02 -7.64 4.93
N TRP A 10 -3.38 -6.71 5.81
CA TRP A 10 -2.58 -6.33 6.97
C TRP A 10 -3.44 -6.22 8.23
N THR A 11 -2.77 -6.04 9.36
CA THR A 11 -3.43 -5.72 10.63
C THR A 11 -3.38 -4.23 10.84
N ALA A 12 -4.50 -3.62 11.22
CA ALA A 12 -4.53 -2.21 11.60
C ALA A 12 -3.55 -1.97 12.76
N PRO A 13 -2.68 -0.96 12.69
CA PRO A 13 -1.78 -0.66 13.78
C PRO A 13 -2.58 -0.18 15.00
N VAL A 14 -2.24 -0.70 16.17
CA VAL A 14 -2.78 -0.21 17.44
C VAL A 14 -1.96 1.00 17.85
N SER A 15 -2.53 2.20 17.68
CA SER A 15 -1.88 3.43 18.13
C SER A 15 -2.77 4.18 19.13
N PRO A 16 -2.36 4.30 20.41
CA PRO A 16 -3.12 5.06 21.39
C PRO A 16 -2.98 6.56 21.08
N GLY A 17 -3.93 7.10 20.32
CA GLY A 17 -4.03 8.54 20.03
C GLY A 17 -4.11 8.92 18.55
N HIS A 18 -3.87 8.00 17.61
CA HIS A 18 -4.04 8.25 16.18
C HIS A 18 -5.15 7.37 15.63
N VAL A 19 -6.27 8.01 15.27
CA VAL A 19 -7.34 7.34 14.54
C VAL A 19 -6.92 7.27 13.08
N VAL A 20 -6.59 6.05 12.63
CA VAL A 20 -6.34 5.78 11.22
C VAL A 20 -7.65 5.97 10.47
N THR A 21 -7.69 6.90 9.53
CA THR A 21 -8.87 7.21 8.71
C THR A 21 -8.85 6.48 7.37
N SER A 22 -7.65 6.26 6.82
CA SER A 22 -7.45 5.44 5.62
C SER A 22 -6.03 4.89 5.55
N TYR A 23 -5.79 4.01 4.60
CA TYR A 23 -4.46 3.52 4.24
C TYR A 23 -4.12 3.88 2.80
N VAL A 24 -2.83 4.06 2.55
CA VAL A 24 -2.23 4.15 1.22
C VAL A 24 -1.34 2.94 1.03
N VAL A 25 -1.48 2.25 -0.10
CA VAL A 25 -0.56 1.19 -0.52
C VAL A 25 0.34 1.70 -1.62
N GLU A 26 1.64 1.63 -1.37
CA GLU A 26 2.66 1.98 -2.36
C GLU A 26 3.45 0.74 -2.77
N VAL A 27 3.90 0.75 -4.02
CA VAL A 27 4.66 -0.32 -4.66
C VAL A 27 5.98 0.22 -5.20
N LYS A 28 6.97 -0.65 -5.29
CA LYS A 28 8.18 -0.42 -6.07
C LYS A 28 8.68 -1.74 -6.67
N ALA A 29 9.28 -1.73 -7.85
CA ALA A 29 9.99 -2.92 -8.32
C ALA A 29 11.22 -3.16 -7.42
N ALA A 30 11.45 -4.41 -7.02
CA ALA A 30 12.56 -4.77 -6.15
C ALA A 30 13.93 -4.55 -6.83
N ALA A 31 13.95 -4.58 -8.16
CA ALA A 31 15.14 -4.31 -8.97
C ALA A 31 15.46 -2.80 -9.11
N ASP A 32 14.51 -1.91 -8.80
CA ASP A 32 14.74 -0.47 -8.88
C ASP A 32 15.72 -0.02 -7.79
N SER A 33 16.82 0.61 -8.23
CA SER A 33 17.81 1.24 -7.34
C SER A 33 17.27 2.50 -6.66
N ASP A 34 16.19 3.09 -7.18
CA ASP A 34 15.51 4.20 -6.54
C ASP A 34 14.84 3.73 -5.24
N THR A 35 14.66 4.62 -4.27
CA THR A 35 13.90 4.40 -3.05
C THR A 35 12.47 4.93 -3.13
N SER A 36 12.09 5.57 -4.23
CA SER A 36 10.73 6.04 -4.50
C SER A 36 9.75 4.88 -4.61
N TYR A 37 8.62 4.96 -3.90
CA TYR A 37 7.49 4.08 -4.12
C TYR A 37 6.38 4.86 -4.83
N ALA A 38 5.66 4.21 -5.73
CA ALA A 38 4.48 4.75 -6.38
C ALA A 38 3.22 4.28 -5.66
N ALA A 39 2.24 5.16 -5.45
CA ALA A 39 0.99 4.76 -4.85
C ALA A 39 0.11 3.99 -5.85
N ILE A 40 -0.39 2.83 -5.44
CA ILE A 40 -1.37 2.03 -6.21
C ILE A 40 -2.79 2.36 -5.76
N SER A 41 -2.98 2.73 -4.49
CA SER A 41 -4.28 3.07 -3.93
C SER A 41 -4.12 4.01 -2.76
N ASP A 42 -4.85 5.12 -2.80
CA ASP A 42 -4.66 6.27 -1.89
C ASP A 42 -5.76 6.40 -0.82
N THR A 43 -6.78 5.55 -0.84
CA THR A 43 -7.92 5.66 0.09
C THR A 43 -8.54 4.30 0.37
N ILE A 44 -7.86 3.52 1.21
CA ILE A 44 -8.35 2.21 1.64
C ILE A 44 -8.94 2.36 3.05
N THR A 45 -10.23 2.09 3.21
CA THR A 45 -10.93 2.18 4.52
C THR A 45 -10.92 0.85 5.29
N GLY A 46 -10.51 -0.25 4.65
CA GLY A 46 -10.31 -1.55 5.26
C GLY A 46 -8.83 -1.89 5.46
N THR A 47 -8.55 -3.16 5.79
CA THR A 47 -7.18 -3.67 5.94
C THR A 47 -6.80 -4.66 4.83
N THR A 48 -7.49 -4.59 3.69
CA THR A 48 -7.25 -5.42 2.52
C THR A 48 -7.34 -4.57 1.25
N VAL A 49 -6.54 -4.91 0.24
CA VAL A 49 -6.64 -4.33 -1.10
C VAL A 49 -6.09 -5.30 -2.15
N THR A 50 -6.56 -5.19 -3.38
CA THR A 50 -5.95 -5.86 -4.53
C THR A 50 -5.13 -4.84 -5.31
N ALA A 51 -3.82 -4.99 -5.28
CA ALA A 51 -2.93 -4.25 -6.17
C ALA A 51 -3.10 -4.78 -7.60
N THR A 52 -3.21 -3.87 -8.57
CA THR A 52 -3.40 -4.20 -10.00
C THR A 52 -2.39 -3.44 -10.85
N GLY A 53 -2.27 -3.78 -12.14
CA GLY A 53 -1.34 -3.12 -13.06
C GLY A 53 0.12 -3.52 -12.88
N LEU A 54 0.39 -4.66 -12.26
CA LEU A 54 1.73 -5.19 -12.08
C LEU A 54 2.23 -5.90 -13.34
N ALA A 55 3.53 -5.93 -13.56
CA ALA A 55 4.16 -6.65 -14.65
C ALA A 55 4.52 -8.08 -14.23
N GLU A 56 4.24 -9.05 -15.10
CA GLU A 56 4.62 -10.44 -14.88
C GLU A 56 6.14 -10.59 -14.76
N GLY A 57 6.60 -11.54 -13.94
CA GLY A 57 8.03 -11.81 -13.76
C GLY A 57 8.81 -10.72 -13.01
N THR A 58 8.14 -9.66 -12.53
CA THR A 58 8.77 -8.59 -11.75
C THR A 58 8.53 -8.82 -10.26
N SER A 59 9.60 -8.84 -9.48
CA SER A 59 9.52 -8.82 -8.02
C SER A 59 9.17 -7.41 -7.54
N TYR A 60 8.19 -7.30 -6.65
CA TYR A 60 7.74 -6.02 -6.10
C TYR A 60 7.88 -5.97 -4.58
N LEU A 61 8.14 -4.77 -4.06
CA LEU A 61 8.05 -4.44 -2.65
C LEU A 61 6.80 -3.60 -2.43
N PHE A 62 5.99 -4.00 -1.47
CA PHE A 62 4.79 -3.28 -1.07
C PHE A 62 4.96 -2.72 0.33
N ARG A 63 4.44 -1.52 0.56
CA ARG A 63 4.32 -0.94 1.90
C ARG A 63 2.94 -0.31 2.09
N VAL A 64 2.47 -0.37 3.32
CA VAL A 64 1.20 0.23 3.75
C VAL A 64 1.53 1.42 4.62
N LYS A 65 0.98 2.60 4.29
CA LYS A 65 1.03 3.80 5.12
C LYS A 65 -0.35 4.06 5.70
N THR A 66 -0.40 4.46 6.97
CA THR A 66 -1.62 5.00 7.59
C THR A 66 -1.75 6.46 7.25
N ILE A 67 -2.96 6.89 6.92
CA ILE A 67 -3.36 8.29 6.93
C ILE A 67 -4.19 8.48 8.20
N ASN A 68 -3.75 9.43 9.01
CA ASN A 68 -4.50 9.83 10.19
C ASN A 68 -5.19 11.17 9.91
N GLN A 69 -6.22 11.50 10.69
CA GLN A 69 -6.94 12.78 10.54
C GLN A 69 -6.00 14.01 10.63
N SER A 70 -4.87 13.88 11.35
CA SER A 70 -3.84 14.92 11.48
C SER A 70 -2.95 15.11 10.24
N ASP A 71 -2.94 14.19 9.28
CA ASP A 71 -2.13 14.27 8.05
C ASP A 71 -2.82 15.06 6.92
N SER A 72 -3.90 15.77 7.23
CA SER A 72 -4.62 16.65 6.28
C SER A 72 -4.13 18.11 6.30
N GLY A 73 -2.93 18.37 6.83
CA GLY A 73 -2.30 19.69 6.93
C GLY A 73 -1.21 19.93 5.89
#